data_AF-A0A2V9KXP3-F1
#
_entry.id   AF-A0A2V9KXP3-F1
#
_cell.length_a   1.000
_cell.length_b   1.000
_cell.length_c   1.000
_cell.angle_alpha   90.00
_cell.angle_beta   90.00
_cell.angle_gamma   90.00
#
_symmetry.space_group_name_H-M   'P 1'
#
loop_
_entity.id
_entity.type
_entity.pdbx_description
1 polymer ?
#
loop_
_entity_poly.entity_id
_entity_poly.type
_entity_poly.pdbx_seq_one_letter_code
_entity_poly.pdbx_strand_id
1 'polypeptide(L)'
;MWKASACAATSLMAFACLAYAQTSAEAAQQYQQLARDIFQELVEIKSTESGVGSTPAAESVARRLISAGFPTSDVHVIGSNERKKNLVARLHGKRASSPILLLLAHLDVVEARREDWSPDLDPFKFVERDGYFYGRGTQDIKDGAAILTANFIRWKQEGWVPEHDLILALTADEEIGGDANGVKWLLENHRELIDAEYCLNTDAGDFRSRGGSPYLVALAAAEKKSTALQLQTTNRGDHGSLTRRRAHAWA
;
A
#
# COMPACT_ATOMS: atom_id res chain seq x y z
N MET A 1 36.25 -52.90 4.03
CA MET A 1 35.19 -52.31 4.90
C MET A 1 35.02 -50.79 4.66
N TRP A 2 34.85 -50.33 3.41
CA TRP A 2 34.87 -48.87 3.10
C TRP A 2 33.70 -48.37 2.22
N LYS A 3 32.70 -49.22 1.92
CA LYS A 3 31.57 -48.84 1.05
C LYS A 3 30.32 -48.35 1.80
N ALA A 4 30.24 -48.51 3.13
CA ALA A 4 29.06 -48.14 3.91
C ALA A 4 28.99 -46.64 4.29
N SER A 5 30.12 -45.96 4.42
CA SER A 5 30.16 -44.56 4.91
C SER A 5 29.75 -43.51 3.87
N ALA A 6 29.90 -43.81 2.57
CA ALA A 6 29.53 -42.85 1.52
C ALA A 6 28.01 -42.71 1.37
N CYS A 7 27.25 -43.81 1.46
CA CYS A 7 25.77 -43.78 1.38
C CYS A 7 25.13 -43.01 2.54
N ALA A 8 25.65 -43.18 3.77
CA ALA A 8 25.10 -42.50 4.93
C ALA A 8 25.24 -40.96 4.87
N ALA A 9 26.38 -40.46 4.38
CA ALA A 9 26.63 -39.03 4.22
C ALA A 9 25.74 -38.39 3.13
N THR A 10 25.51 -39.08 2.00
CA THR A 10 24.62 -38.59 0.94
C THR A 10 23.15 -38.57 1.39
N SER A 11 22.72 -39.59 2.16
CA SER A 11 21.37 -39.62 2.72
C SER A 11 21.15 -38.51 3.76
N LEU A 12 22.09 -38.28 4.69
CA LEU A 12 22.01 -37.20 5.68
C LEU A 12 21.93 -35.82 5.04
N MET A 13 22.70 -35.58 3.97
CA MET A 13 22.66 -34.31 3.23
C MET A 13 21.33 -34.11 2.49
N ALA A 14 20.78 -35.17 1.88
CA ALA A 14 19.47 -35.13 1.23
C ALA A 14 18.33 -34.89 2.22
N PHE A 15 18.37 -35.52 3.40
CA PHE A 15 17.40 -35.27 4.47
C PHE A 15 17.49 -33.85 5.03
N ALA A 16 18.70 -33.31 5.22
CA ALA A 16 18.89 -31.93 5.65
C ALA A 16 18.38 -30.91 4.61
N CYS A 17 18.62 -31.16 3.31
CA CYS A 17 18.09 -30.32 2.23
C CYS A 17 16.56 -30.38 2.14
N LEU A 18 15.96 -31.56 2.29
CA LEU A 18 14.50 -31.72 2.30
C LEU A 18 13.85 -31.04 3.51
N ALA A 19 14.42 -31.21 4.70
CA ALA A 19 13.95 -30.54 5.92
C ALA A 19 14.06 -29.02 5.80
N TYR A 20 15.18 -28.50 5.28
CA TYR A 20 15.35 -27.06 5.03
C TYR A 20 14.31 -26.53 4.02
N ALA A 21 14.11 -27.24 2.90
CA ALA A 21 13.11 -26.86 1.90
C ALA A 21 11.69 -26.84 2.48
N GLN A 22 11.33 -27.83 3.31
CA GLN A 22 10.03 -27.86 4.00
C GLN A 22 9.85 -26.68 4.94
N THR A 23 10.85 -26.39 5.80
CA THR A 23 10.78 -25.24 6.70
C THR A 23 10.71 -23.90 5.97
N SER A 24 11.40 -23.77 4.82
CA SER A 24 11.31 -22.54 3.99
C SER A 24 9.95 -22.36 3.33
N ALA A 25 9.29 -23.45 2.92
CA ALA A 25 7.98 -23.42 2.31
C ALA A 25 6.89 -23.08 3.34
N GLU A 26 6.98 -23.67 4.55
CA GLU A 26 6.09 -23.37 5.67
C GLU A 26 6.21 -21.91 6.12
N ALA A 27 7.44 -21.39 6.24
CA ALA A 27 7.68 -19.98 6.56
C ALA A 27 7.12 -19.04 5.47
N ALA A 28 7.33 -19.37 4.19
CA ALA A 28 6.75 -18.60 3.09
C ALA A 28 5.21 -18.59 3.15
N GLN A 29 4.59 -19.73 3.44
CA GLN A 29 3.14 -19.84 3.56
C GLN A 29 2.60 -19.04 4.76
N GLN A 30 3.31 -19.04 5.89
CA GLN A 30 2.96 -18.23 7.05
C GLN A 30 2.91 -16.73 6.71
N TYR A 31 3.93 -16.20 6.02
CA TYR A 31 3.97 -14.78 5.67
C TYR A 31 3.00 -14.41 4.54
N GLN A 32 2.69 -15.34 3.65
CA GLN A 32 1.59 -15.17 2.69
C GLN A 32 0.23 -15.06 3.40
N GLN A 33 -0.01 -15.91 4.40
CA GLN A 33 -1.23 -15.82 5.21
C GLN A 33 -1.26 -14.51 6.00
N LEU A 34 -0.15 -14.08 6.60
CA LEU A 34 -0.05 -12.79 7.28
C LEU A 34 -0.40 -11.63 6.33
N ALA A 35 0.16 -11.61 5.12
CA ALA A 35 -0.15 -10.61 4.11
C ALA A 35 -1.64 -10.62 3.76
N ARG A 36 -2.24 -11.80 3.60
CA ARG A 36 -3.68 -11.96 3.34
C ARG A 36 -4.54 -11.43 4.49
N ASP A 37 -4.16 -11.69 5.73
CA ASP A 37 -4.91 -11.25 6.92
C ASP A 37 -4.84 -9.72 7.08
N ILE A 38 -3.67 -9.12 6.83
CA ILE A 38 -3.52 -7.66 6.78
C ILE A 38 -4.37 -7.09 5.65
N PHE A 39 -4.30 -7.69 4.46
CA PHE A 39 -5.02 -7.23 3.28
C PHE A 39 -6.53 -7.26 3.48
N GLN A 40 -7.06 -8.36 4.04
CA GLN A 40 -8.48 -8.46 4.39
C GLN A 40 -8.89 -7.36 5.38
N GLU A 41 -8.15 -7.18 6.49
CA GLU A 41 -8.46 -6.14 7.48
C GLU A 41 -8.43 -4.75 6.85
N LEU A 42 -7.42 -4.46 6.02
CA LEU A 42 -7.33 -3.18 5.32
C LEU A 42 -8.53 -2.98 4.38
N VAL A 43 -8.90 -3.96 3.55
CA VAL A 43 -10.04 -3.86 2.63
C VAL A 43 -11.36 -3.60 3.37
N GLU A 44 -11.55 -4.24 4.52
CA GLU A 44 -12.75 -4.10 5.35
C GLU A 44 -12.82 -2.75 6.09
N ILE A 45 -11.72 -2.00 6.18
CA ILE A 45 -11.73 -0.62 6.67
C ILE A 45 -12.18 0.32 5.55
N LYS A 46 -13.36 0.93 5.71
CA LYS A 46 -13.90 1.97 4.82
C LYS A 46 -13.14 3.29 4.97
N SER A 47 -11.90 3.33 4.45
CA SER A 47 -10.98 4.47 4.49
C SER A 47 -11.27 5.56 3.44
N THR A 48 -12.54 5.71 3.04
CA THR A 48 -12.99 6.77 2.12
C THR A 48 -13.21 8.09 2.86
N GLU A 49 -13.38 9.18 2.10
CA GLU A 49 -13.73 10.50 2.64
C GLU A 49 -15.01 10.48 3.48
N SER A 50 -16.08 9.87 2.96
CA SER A 50 -17.36 9.70 3.65
C SER A 50 -17.33 8.62 4.73
N GLY A 51 -16.26 7.82 4.78
CA GLY A 51 -16.06 6.70 5.69
C GLY A 51 -15.38 7.10 7.00
N VAL A 52 -14.49 6.23 7.49
CA VAL A 52 -13.76 6.44 8.75
C VAL A 52 -12.44 7.19 8.56
N GLY A 53 -12.02 7.43 7.32
CA GLY A 53 -10.70 7.99 6.99
C GLY A 53 -9.57 6.95 7.08
N SER A 54 -8.33 7.37 6.83
CA SER A 54 -7.16 6.49 6.81
C SER A 54 -6.66 6.10 8.20
N THR A 55 -6.98 6.87 9.25
CA THR A 55 -6.42 6.67 10.60
C THR A 55 -6.63 5.25 11.13
N PRO A 56 -7.83 4.64 11.07
CA PRO A 56 -8.02 3.27 11.58
C PRO A 56 -7.16 2.23 10.84
N ALA A 57 -6.88 2.43 9.56
CA ALA A 57 -5.99 1.58 8.78
C ALA A 57 -4.52 1.78 9.17
N ALA A 58 -4.09 3.03 9.39
CA ALA A 58 -2.74 3.31 9.89
C ALA A 58 -2.52 2.68 11.29
N GLU A 59 -3.52 2.79 12.17
CA GLU A 59 -3.48 2.20 13.51
C GLU A 59 -3.48 0.67 13.49
N SER A 60 -4.21 0.03 12.57
CA SER A 60 -4.19 -1.44 12.45
C SER A 60 -2.82 -1.96 12.06
N VAL A 61 -2.17 -1.31 11.09
CA VAL A 61 -0.81 -1.66 10.71
C VAL A 61 0.18 -1.38 11.84
N ALA A 62 0.07 -0.23 12.53
CA ALA A 62 0.93 0.10 13.66
C ALA A 62 0.87 -0.97 14.76
N ARG A 63 -0.34 -1.42 15.12
CA ARG A 63 -0.53 -2.51 16.10
C ARG A 63 0.21 -3.78 15.69
N ARG A 64 0.15 -4.16 14.42
CA ARG A 64 0.81 -5.36 13.89
C ARG A 64 2.33 -5.23 13.89
N LEU A 65 2.88 -4.07 13.49
CA LEU A 65 4.32 -3.81 13.53
C LEU A 65 4.86 -3.84 14.97
N ILE A 66 4.19 -3.16 15.89
CA ILE A 66 4.58 -3.16 17.32
C ILE A 66 4.51 -4.58 17.89
N SER A 67 3.45 -5.34 17.59
CA SER A 67 3.32 -6.74 18.01
C SER A 67 4.40 -7.64 17.42
N ALA A 68 4.95 -7.30 16.26
CA ALA A 68 6.08 -7.98 15.63
C ALA A 68 7.45 -7.60 16.22
N GLY A 69 7.48 -6.66 17.18
CA GLY A 69 8.70 -6.26 17.90
C GLY A 69 9.35 -4.98 17.40
N PHE A 70 8.69 -4.19 16.55
CA PHE A 70 9.15 -2.82 16.27
C PHE A 70 9.00 -1.95 17.53
N PRO A 71 10.03 -1.18 17.91
CA PRO A 71 9.91 -0.18 18.97
C PRO A 71 8.83 0.84 18.64
N THR A 72 8.06 1.29 19.63
CA THR A 72 7.07 2.35 19.44
C THR A 72 7.70 3.68 19.02
N SER A 73 8.98 3.88 19.30
CA SER A 73 9.75 5.04 18.82
C SER A 73 10.01 5.03 17.31
N ASP A 74 9.90 3.86 16.67
CA ASP A 74 10.15 3.68 15.24
C ASP A 74 8.84 3.53 14.44
N VAL A 75 7.67 3.69 15.08
CA VAL A 75 6.34 3.54 14.46
C VAL A 75 5.49 4.75 14.79
N HIS A 76 5.21 5.57 13.79
CA HIS A 76 4.50 6.84 13.92
C HIS A 76 3.17 6.79 13.17
N VAL A 77 2.08 7.12 13.87
CA VAL A 77 0.76 7.35 13.27
C VAL A 77 0.43 8.83 13.41
N ILE A 78 0.65 9.59 12.33
CA ILE A 78 0.65 11.06 12.32
C ILE A 78 0.05 11.61 11.04
N GLY A 79 -0.60 12.76 11.10
CA GLY A 79 -1.16 13.39 9.90
C GLY A 79 -1.83 14.72 10.16
N SER A 80 -2.45 15.26 9.12
CA SER A 80 -3.05 16.59 9.11
C SER A 80 -4.22 16.75 10.09
N ASN A 81 -4.92 15.67 10.40
CA ASN A 81 -6.03 15.65 11.35
C ASN A 81 -6.29 14.24 11.89
N GLU A 82 -7.21 14.11 12.85
CA GLU A 82 -7.51 12.84 13.51
C GLU A 82 -8.06 11.75 12.59
N ARG A 83 -8.68 12.10 11.46
CA ARG A 83 -9.23 11.13 10.49
C ARG A 83 -8.23 10.69 9.42
N LYS A 84 -7.23 11.53 9.12
CA LYS A 84 -6.30 11.35 8.00
C LYS A 84 -4.85 11.29 8.47
N LYS A 85 -4.53 10.23 9.21
CA LYS A 85 -3.15 9.92 9.62
C LYS A 85 -2.47 8.97 8.62
N ASN A 86 -1.19 9.23 8.42
CA ASN A 86 -0.21 8.35 7.78
C ASN A 86 0.34 7.37 8.83
N LEU A 87 0.92 6.26 8.36
CA LEU A 87 1.84 5.44 9.12
C LEU A 87 3.25 5.60 8.55
N VAL A 88 4.23 5.89 9.41
CA VAL A 88 5.64 5.79 9.06
C VAL A 88 6.33 4.82 10.02
N ALA A 89 7.04 3.83 9.49
CA ALA A 89 7.82 2.89 10.30
C ALA A 89 9.24 2.72 9.76
N ARG A 90 10.21 2.54 10.65
CA ARG A 90 11.63 2.38 10.30
C ARG A 90 12.17 1.03 10.71
N LEU A 91 12.82 0.35 9.77
CA LEU A 91 13.69 -0.80 10.04
C LEU A 91 15.14 -0.34 9.93
N HIS A 92 15.82 -0.24 11.07
CA HIS A 92 17.20 0.23 11.15
C HIS A 92 18.18 -0.74 10.50
N GLY A 93 19.06 -0.19 9.67
CA GLY A 93 20.15 -0.92 9.02
C GLY A 93 21.48 -0.83 9.77
N LYS A 94 22.50 -1.49 9.21
CA LYS A 94 23.85 -1.50 9.79
C LYS A 94 24.59 -0.17 9.65
N ARG A 95 24.27 0.62 8.62
CA ARG A 95 24.97 1.86 8.27
C ARG A 95 24.05 3.07 8.40
N ALA A 96 24.40 4.00 9.28
CA ALA A 96 23.62 5.20 9.58
C ALA A 96 23.71 6.32 8.52
N SER A 97 24.62 6.24 7.54
CA SER A 97 25.01 7.38 6.69
C SER A 97 25.01 7.07 5.18
N SER A 98 24.16 6.15 4.73
CA SER A 98 24.18 5.64 3.34
C SER A 98 22.76 5.39 2.84
N PRO A 99 22.52 5.21 1.52
CA PRO A 99 21.22 5.45 0.89
C PRO A 99 20.06 4.78 1.62
N ILE A 100 19.11 5.56 2.10
CA ILE A 100 17.88 5.06 2.72
C ILE A 100 16.87 4.77 1.61
N LEU A 101 16.15 3.65 1.73
CA LEU A 101 15.07 3.28 0.81
C LEU A 101 13.71 3.49 1.48
N LEU A 102 12.86 4.31 0.85
CA LEU A 102 11.47 4.47 1.23
C LEU A 102 10.58 3.59 0.35
N LEU A 103 9.69 2.84 0.99
CA LEU A 103 8.68 1.99 0.38
C LEU A 103 7.31 2.62 0.66
N LEU A 104 6.62 3.03 -0.41
CA LEU A 104 5.42 3.86 -0.35
C LEU A 104 4.19 3.11 -0.87
N ALA A 105 3.08 3.27 -0.16
CA ALA A 105 1.73 2.95 -0.59
C ALA A 105 0.75 3.91 0.09
N HIS A 106 -0.51 3.99 -0.35
CA HIS A 106 -1.56 4.78 0.32
C HIS A 106 -2.61 3.88 0.99
N LEU A 107 -3.38 4.44 1.93
CA LEU A 107 -4.36 3.72 2.76
C LEU A 107 -5.80 4.14 2.49
N ASP A 108 -6.01 5.35 1.98
CA ASP A 108 -7.31 5.82 1.54
C ASP A 108 -7.73 5.14 0.25
N VAL A 109 -9.02 5.24 -0.08
CA VAL A 109 -9.57 4.68 -1.30
C VAL A 109 -10.71 5.58 -1.77
N VAL A 110 -10.95 5.63 -3.07
CA VAL A 110 -12.15 6.31 -3.60
C VAL A 110 -13.45 5.73 -3.05
N GLU A 111 -14.51 6.53 -3.10
CA GLU A 111 -15.86 6.12 -2.74
C GLU A 111 -16.33 4.87 -3.51
N ALA A 112 -17.12 4.04 -2.83
CA ALA A 112 -17.76 2.86 -3.41
C ALA A 112 -19.19 2.75 -2.90
N ARG A 113 -20.15 2.97 -3.80
CA ARG A 113 -21.58 2.83 -3.50
C ARG A 113 -22.00 1.38 -3.65
N ARG A 114 -22.77 0.86 -2.70
CA ARG A 114 -23.13 -0.57 -2.69
C ARG A 114 -23.99 -0.95 -3.91
N GLU A 115 -24.84 -0.03 -4.35
CA GLU A 115 -25.76 -0.19 -5.48
C GLU A 115 -25.05 -0.31 -6.85
N ASP A 116 -23.81 0.18 -6.97
CA ASP A 116 -23.01 0.07 -8.20
C ASP A 116 -22.26 -1.27 -8.29
N TRP A 117 -22.22 -2.03 -7.19
CA TRP A 117 -21.53 -3.31 -7.10
C TRP A 117 -22.47 -4.48 -7.37
N SER A 118 -21.90 -5.61 -7.80
CA SER A 118 -22.68 -6.83 -8.04
C SER A 118 -23.54 -7.19 -6.82
N PRO A 119 -24.76 -7.73 -6.99
CA PRO A 119 -25.70 -7.95 -5.88
C PRO A 119 -25.18 -8.83 -4.74
N ASP A 120 -24.16 -9.63 -4.99
CA ASP A 120 -23.48 -10.55 -4.08
C ASP A 120 -22.18 -9.99 -3.47
N LEU A 121 -21.72 -8.82 -3.90
CA LEU A 121 -20.46 -8.21 -3.44
C LEU A 121 -20.72 -6.91 -2.67
N ASP A 122 -20.18 -6.83 -1.45
CA ASP A 122 -20.10 -5.58 -0.69
C ASP A 122 -18.70 -4.98 -0.90
N PRO A 123 -18.58 -3.70 -1.30
CA PRO A 123 -17.27 -3.09 -1.55
C PRO A 123 -16.32 -3.14 -0.36
N PHE A 124 -16.83 -3.18 0.88
CA PHE A 124 -15.99 -3.20 2.09
C PHE A 124 -16.09 -4.55 2.82
N LYS A 125 -16.37 -5.63 2.09
CA LYS A 125 -16.15 -7.01 2.55
C LYS A 125 -15.18 -7.70 1.63
N PHE A 126 -14.11 -8.23 2.19
CA PHE A 126 -13.13 -8.98 1.42
C PHE A 126 -13.73 -10.31 0.97
N VAL A 127 -13.76 -10.54 -0.33
CA VAL A 127 -14.25 -11.80 -0.91
C VAL A 127 -13.17 -12.40 -1.81
N GLU A 128 -12.85 -13.65 -1.57
CA GLU A 128 -12.00 -14.46 -2.45
C GLU A 128 -12.89 -15.41 -3.24
N ARG A 129 -12.85 -15.32 -4.57
CA ARG A 129 -13.64 -16.17 -5.45
C ARG A 129 -12.94 -16.36 -6.78
N ASP A 130 -12.93 -17.59 -7.28
CA ASP A 130 -12.41 -17.97 -8.60
C ASP A 130 -10.96 -17.50 -8.87
N GLY A 131 -10.13 -17.43 -7.82
CA GLY A 131 -8.74 -16.96 -7.90
C GLY A 131 -8.58 -15.44 -7.93
N TYR A 132 -9.64 -14.69 -7.66
CA TYR A 132 -9.65 -13.22 -7.58
C TYR A 132 -10.04 -12.74 -6.18
N PHE A 133 -9.51 -11.57 -5.84
CA PHE A 133 -9.89 -10.83 -4.63
C PHE A 133 -10.78 -9.65 -4.99
N TYR A 134 -11.95 -9.60 -4.35
CA TYR A 134 -12.96 -8.55 -4.54
C TYR A 134 -13.06 -7.69 -3.28
N GLY A 135 -13.11 -6.39 -3.50
CA GLY A 135 -13.23 -5.35 -2.47
C GLY A 135 -12.68 -4.02 -2.98
N ARG A 136 -13.14 -2.90 -2.42
CA ARG A 136 -12.62 -1.57 -2.71
C ARG A 136 -11.20 -1.45 -2.15
N GLY A 137 -10.27 -1.17 -3.05
CA GLY A 137 -8.87 -0.98 -2.76
C GLY A 137 -8.01 -2.23 -2.93
N THR A 138 -8.57 -3.32 -3.46
CA THR A 138 -7.80 -4.56 -3.68
C THR A 138 -6.66 -4.42 -4.70
N GLN A 139 -6.76 -3.45 -5.61
CA GLN A 139 -5.72 -3.13 -6.59
C GLN A 139 -5.18 -1.69 -6.42
N ASP A 140 -5.86 -0.84 -5.66
CA ASP A 140 -5.51 0.58 -5.51
C ASP A 140 -5.78 1.06 -4.07
N ILE A 141 -4.79 0.95 -3.18
CA ILE A 141 -3.57 0.12 -3.32
C ILE A 141 -3.30 -0.69 -2.05
N LYS A 142 -4.37 -1.21 -1.42
CA LYS A 142 -4.29 -1.91 -0.13
C LYS A 142 -3.50 -3.21 -0.21
N ASP A 143 -3.35 -3.81 -1.39
CA ASP A 143 -2.48 -4.95 -1.64
C ASP A 143 -1.00 -4.55 -1.46
N GLY A 144 -0.57 -3.44 -2.06
CA GLY A 144 0.77 -2.88 -1.86
C GLY A 144 1.05 -2.59 -0.38
N ALA A 145 0.12 -1.92 0.30
CA ALA A 145 0.23 -1.63 1.73
C ALA A 145 0.35 -2.92 2.59
N ALA A 146 -0.45 -3.95 2.28
CA ALA A 146 -0.41 -5.22 2.99
C ALA A 146 0.88 -6.01 2.74
N ILE A 147 1.35 -6.07 1.50
CA ILE A 147 2.59 -6.77 1.11
C ILE A 147 3.79 -6.12 1.78
N LEU A 148 3.90 -4.78 1.74
CA LEU A 148 4.99 -4.07 2.38
C LEU A 148 4.98 -4.28 3.90
N THR A 149 3.81 -4.17 4.54
CA THR A 149 3.66 -4.42 5.97
C THR A 149 4.10 -5.83 6.36
N ALA A 150 3.63 -6.85 5.64
CA ALA A 150 3.99 -8.23 5.91
C ALA A 150 5.49 -8.48 5.77
N ASN A 151 6.14 -7.86 4.79
CA ASN A 151 7.59 -7.94 4.61
C ASN A 151 8.35 -7.27 5.77
N PHE A 152 7.92 -6.10 6.24
CA PHE A 152 8.54 -5.46 7.41
C PHE A 152 8.43 -6.32 8.67
N ILE A 153 7.24 -6.90 8.91
CA ILE A 153 7.02 -7.83 10.03
C ILE A 153 7.94 -9.05 9.89
N ARG A 154 7.98 -9.67 8.71
CA ARG A 154 8.85 -10.80 8.41
C ARG A 154 10.31 -10.49 8.68
N TRP A 155 10.83 -9.41 8.10
CA TRP A 155 12.23 -9.02 8.24
C TRP A 155 12.62 -8.78 9.69
N LYS A 156 11.72 -8.16 10.47
CA LYS A 156 11.92 -7.96 11.90
C LYS A 156 11.96 -9.29 12.66
N GLN A 157 11.03 -10.21 12.38
CA GLN A 157 10.94 -11.50 13.05
C GLN A 157 12.06 -12.46 12.66
N GLU A 158 12.56 -12.40 11.43
CA GLU A 158 13.73 -13.13 10.95
C GLU A 158 15.04 -12.59 11.53
N GLY A 159 15.01 -11.43 12.21
CA GLY A 159 16.21 -10.76 12.72
C GLY A 159 17.12 -10.26 11.60
N TRP A 160 16.59 -10.08 10.39
CA TRP A 160 17.36 -9.54 9.28
C TRP A 160 17.66 -8.07 9.54
N VAL A 161 18.94 -7.71 9.45
CA VAL A 161 19.40 -6.32 9.56
C VAL A 161 19.87 -5.89 8.17
N PRO A 162 19.13 -4.99 7.49
CA PRO A 162 19.51 -4.50 6.18
C PRO A 162 20.82 -3.70 6.25
N GLU A 163 21.48 -3.54 5.12
CA GLU A 163 22.69 -2.71 5.07
C GLU A 163 22.40 -1.22 5.30
N HIS A 164 21.18 -0.78 4.97
CA HIS A 164 20.68 0.58 5.08
C HIS A 164 19.28 0.57 5.69
N ASP A 165 18.86 1.70 6.26
CA ASP A 165 17.50 1.83 6.77
C ASP A 165 16.47 1.63 5.66
N LEU A 166 15.40 0.93 6.01
CA LEU A 166 14.18 0.87 5.22
C LEU A 166 13.08 1.65 5.93
N ILE A 167 12.43 2.54 5.19
CA ILE A 167 11.28 3.31 5.68
C ILE A 167 10.02 2.76 4.99
N LEU A 168 9.05 2.35 5.79
CA LEU A 168 7.68 2.11 5.34
C LEU A 168 6.89 3.39 5.52
N ALA A 169 6.31 3.93 4.45
CA ALA A 169 5.37 5.04 4.51
C ALA A 169 4.04 4.60 3.89
N LEU A 170 2.99 4.52 4.71
CA LEU A 170 1.61 4.29 4.26
C LEU A 170 0.83 5.58 4.43
N THR A 171 0.54 6.27 3.32
CA THR A 171 0.06 7.65 3.35
C THR A 171 -1.45 7.78 3.29
N ALA A 172 -1.94 8.92 3.76
CA ALA A 172 -3.34 9.32 3.68
C ALA A 172 -3.61 10.24 2.48
N ASP A 173 -4.85 10.25 2.01
CA ASP A 173 -5.43 11.24 1.10
C ASP A 173 -4.66 11.41 -0.23
N GLU A 174 -4.25 10.28 -0.81
CA GLU A 174 -3.71 10.24 -2.18
C GLU A 174 -4.83 10.55 -3.18
N GLU A 175 -5.98 9.89 -3.03
CA GLU A 175 -7.06 9.80 -4.03
C GLU A 175 -7.78 11.15 -4.27
N ILE A 176 -7.80 12.00 -3.24
CA ILE A 176 -8.43 13.33 -3.27
C ILE A 176 -7.37 14.43 -3.31
N GLY A 177 -6.24 14.21 -2.63
CA GLY A 177 -5.19 15.20 -2.48
C GLY A 177 -5.60 16.43 -1.65
N GLY A 178 -4.99 17.57 -1.94
CA GLY A 178 -5.24 18.82 -1.23
C GLY A 178 -4.40 18.98 0.04
N ASP A 179 -4.98 19.62 1.08
CA ASP A 179 -4.26 19.98 2.31
C ASP A 179 -3.99 18.79 3.23
N ALA A 180 -4.73 17.71 3.08
CA ALA A 180 -4.54 16.49 3.85
C ALA A 180 -3.75 15.42 3.10
N ASN A 181 -3.23 15.71 1.89
CA ASN A 181 -2.34 14.81 1.15
C ASN A 181 -1.14 14.42 2.02
N GLY A 182 -1.02 13.11 2.26
CA GLY A 182 -0.12 12.55 3.26
C GLY A 182 1.35 12.76 2.94
N VAL A 183 1.74 12.55 1.68
CA VAL A 183 3.13 12.77 1.22
C VAL A 183 3.50 14.24 1.38
N LYS A 184 2.66 15.16 0.88
CA LYS A 184 2.88 16.61 1.01
C LYS A 184 3.00 17.02 2.47
N TRP A 185 2.07 16.56 3.31
CA TRP A 185 2.07 16.90 4.74
C TRP A 185 3.32 16.37 5.46
N LEU A 186 3.75 15.14 5.16
CA LEU A 186 4.99 14.57 5.73
C LEU A 186 6.23 15.35 5.28
N LEU A 187 6.31 15.77 4.01
CA LEU A 187 7.43 16.58 3.51
C LEU A 187 7.50 17.95 4.21
N GLU A 188 6.36 18.55 4.53
CA GLU A 188 6.26 19.87 5.15
C GLU A 188 6.49 19.84 6.67
N ASN A 189 6.06 18.77 7.36
CA ASN A 189 6.01 18.73 8.83
C ASN A 189 6.96 17.72 9.47
N HIS A 190 7.28 16.63 8.77
CA HIS A 190 8.01 15.48 9.31
C HIS A 190 8.98 14.88 8.29
N ARG A 191 9.70 15.75 7.57
CA ARG A 191 10.65 15.33 6.53
C ARG A 191 11.68 14.35 7.07
N GLU A 192 12.10 14.52 8.31
CA GLU A 192 13.05 13.65 9.01
C GLU A 192 12.62 12.17 9.07
N LEU A 193 11.30 11.90 9.05
CA LEU A 193 10.79 10.54 9.12
C LEU A 193 10.84 9.83 7.76
N ILE A 194 10.81 10.57 6.66
CA ILE A 194 10.72 10.05 5.29
C ILE A 194 11.90 10.45 4.39
N ASP A 195 12.96 11.04 4.96
CA ASP A 195 14.11 11.46 4.18
C ASP A 195 14.87 10.24 3.66
N ALA A 196 14.81 10.03 2.35
CA ALA A 196 15.33 8.85 1.68
C ALA A 196 15.99 9.22 0.35
N GLU A 197 16.97 8.41 -0.07
CA GLU A 197 17.66 8.60 -1.35
C GLU A 197 16.84 8.04 -2.51
N TYR A 198 16.17 6.91 -2.28
CA TYR A 198 15.29 6.27 -3.24
C TYR A 198 13.91 6.06 -2.64
N CYS A 199 12.88 6.20 -3.49
CA CYS A 199 11.50 5.88 -3.17
C CYS A 199 10.98 4.88 -4.19
N LEU A 200 10.42 3.77 -3.71
CA LEU A 200 9.65 2.82 -4.51
C LEU A 200 8.18 2.95 -4.12
N ASN A 201 7.37 3.42 -5.07
CA ASN A 201 5.92 3.47 -4.95
C ASN A 201 5.31 2.17 -5.51
N THR A 202 4.45 1.50 -4.75
CA THR A 202 3.73 0.31 -5.24
C THR A 202 2.55 0.66 -6.15
N ASP A 203 2.14 1.92 -6.17
CA ASP A 203 0.99 2.42 -6.92
C ASP A 203 1.37 2.99 -8.30
N ALA A 204 2.33 2.36 -8.95
CA ALA A 204 2.80 2.77 -10.27
C ALA A 204 3.38 1.59 -11.05
N GLY A 205 3.46 1.74 -12.38
CA GLY A 205 3.94 0.69 -13.26
C GLY A 205 2.85 -0.25 -13.73
N ASP A 206 3.21 -1.50 -14.02
CA ASP A 206 2.28 -2.51 -14.53
C ASP A 206 2.79 -3.91 -14.14
N PHE A 207 1.90 -4.77 -13.66
CA PHE A 207 2.19 -6.17 -13.40
C PHE A 207 1.24 -7.03 -14.23
N ARG A 208 1.80 -7.85 -15.12
CA ARG A 208 0.99 -8.75 -15.95
C ARG A 208 1.39 -10.20 -15.77
N SER A 209 0.36 -11.03 -15.63
CA SER A 209 0.48 -12.47 -15.59
C SER A 209 -0.34 -13.13 -16.69
N ARG A 210 0.07 -14.32 -17.12
CA ARG A 210 -0.67 -15.18 -18.05
C ARG A 210 -0.64 -16.61 -17.53
N GLY A 211 -1.81 -17.18 -17.26
CA GLY A 211 -1.91 -18.53 -16.68
C GLY A 211 -1.18 -18.66 -15.33
N GLY A 212 -1.25 -17.62 -14.50
CA GLY A 212 -0.57 -17.57 -13.20
C GLY A 212 0.94 -17.31 -13.25
N SER A 213 1.55 -17.21 -14.43
CA SER A 213 2.97 -16.88 -14.58
C SER A 213 3.17 -15.39 -14.87
N PRO A 214 3.94 -14.64 -14.06
CA PRO A 214 4.27 -13.25 -14.37
C PRO A 214 5.13 -13.19 -15.63
N TYR A 215 4.84 -12.24 -16.51
CA TYR A 215 5.64 -12.01 -17.72
C TYR A 215 6.05 -10.55 -17.92
N LEU A 216 5.48 -9.62 -17.15
CA LEU A 216 5.87 -8.21 -17.15
C LEU A 216 5.81 -7.66 -15.73
N VAL A 217 6.90 -7.01 -15.33
CA VAL A 217 6.95 -6.06 -14.21
C VAL A 217 7.52 -4.77 -14.79
N ALA A 218 6.67 -3.77 -14.98
CA ALA A 218 7.06 -2.48 -15.50
C ALA A 218 7.37 -1.52 -14.35
N LEU A 219 8.50 -0.81 -14.45
CA LEU A 219 8.89 0.24 -13.52
C LEU A 219 8.62 1.59 -14.18
N ALA A 220 7.82 2.42 -13.51
CA ALA A 220 7.58 3.80 -13.94
C ALA A 220 8.47 4.76 -13.16
N ALA A 221 9.05 5.75 -13.85
CA ALA A 221 9.86 6.80 -13.24
C ALA A 221 9.18 8.18 -13.26
N ALA A 222 8.03 8.30 -13.94
CA ALA A 222 7.30 9.54 -14.07
C ALA A 222 5.83 9.28 -14.42
N GLU A 223 4.95 10.20 -14.03
CA GLU A 223 3.53 10.18 -14.30
C GLU A 223 3.05 11.47 -14.97
N LYS A 224 1.89 11.40 -15.62
CA LYS A 224 1.24 12.57 -16.22
C LYS A 224 0.46 13.32 -15.14
N LYS A 225 0.52 14.64 -15.17
CA LYS A 225 -0.33 15.48 -14.32
C LYS A 225 -1.69 15.74 -14.99
N SER A 226 -2.78 15.52 -14.27
CA SER A 226 -4.12 15.92 -14.70
C SER A 226 -4.45 17.33 -14.22
N THR A 227 -5.21 18.08 -15.03
CA THR A 227 -5.82 19.37 -14.65
C THR A 227 -7.30 19.33 -15.06
N ALA A 228 -8.19 19.41 -14.08
CA ALA A 228 -9.61 19.56 -14.33
C ALA A 228 -9.96 21.04 -14.56
N LEU A 229 -10.79 21.32 -15.57
CA LEU A 229 -11.31 22.67 -15.85
C LEU A 229 -12.84 22.65 -15.75
N GLN A 230 -13.40 23.60 -14.99
CA GLN A 230 -14.84 23.80 -14.93
C GLN A 230 -15.22 25.02 -15.78
N LEU A 231 -16.06 24.81 -16.81
CA LEU A 231 -16.64 25.89 -17.59
C LEU A 231 -18.06 26.18 -17.09
N GLN A 232 -18.24 27.33 -16.46
CA GLN A 232 -19.56 27.83 -16.08
C GLN A 232 -19.94 29.00 -16.99
N THR A 233 -21.08 28.90 -17.67
CA THR A 233 -21.70 30.04 -18.34
C THR A 233 -22.86 30.54 -17.48
N THR A 234 -22.95 31.86 -17.34
CA THR A 234 -24.06 32.50 -16.62
C THR A 234 -24.81 33.40 -17.59
N ASN A 235 -26.13 33.28 -17.56
CA ASN A 235 -27.01 34.23 -18.21
C ASN A 235 -28.14 34.58 -17.24
N ARG A 236 -28.71 35.78 -17.39
CA ARG A 236 -29.94 36.10 -16.67
C ARG A 236 -31.06 35.22 -17.22
N GLY A 237 -31.87 34.61 -16.35
CA GLY A 237 -33.06 33.88 -16.78
C GLY A 237 -34.03 34.80 -17.51
N ASP A 238 -34.64 34.32 -18.59
CA ASP A 238 -35.68 35.02 -19.35
C ASP A 238 -36.75 34.03 -19.82
N HIS A 239 -37.88 34.54 -20.29
CA HIS A 239 -38.94 33.72 -20.86
C HIS A 239 -38.42 33.00 -22.11
N GLY A 240 -38.63 31.68 -22.23
CA GLY A 240 -38.01 30.85 -23.27
C GLY A 240 -38.35 31.22 -24.72
N SER A 241 -39.38 32.05 -24.94
CA SER A 241 -39.76 32.59 -26.25
C SER A 241 -39.22 34.00 -26.54
N LEU A 242 -38.55 34.66 -25.58
CA LEU A 242 -38.01 36.01 -25.72
C LEU A 242 -36.48 35.96 -25.66
N THR A 243 -35.85 35.74 -26.81
CA THR A 243 -34.38 35.83 -26.92
C THR A 243 -33.95 37.30 -26.86
N ARG A 244 -33.21 37.69 -25.80
CA ARG A 244 -32.50 38.97 -25.80
C ARG A 244 -31.38 38.95 -26.84
N ARG A 245 -31.46 39.82 -27.85
CA ARG A 245 -30.30 40.17 -28.68
C ARG A 245 -29.33 40.98 -27.81
N ARG A 246 -28.15 40.43 -27.45
CA ARG A 246 -27.07 41.25 -26.89
C ARG A 246 -26.42 42.04 -28.03
N ALA A 247 -26.48 43.37 -27.96
CA ALA A 247 -25.57 44.22 -28.71
C ALA A 247 -24.19 44.13 -28.06
N HIS A 248 -23.19 43.64 -28.80
CA HIS A 248 -21.80 43.71 -28.38
C HIS A 248 -21.34 45.17 -28.48
N ALA A 249 -21.09 45.82 -27.34
CA ALA A 249 -20.20 46.96 -27.26
C ALA A 249 -19.07 46.56 -26.30
N TRP A 250 -17.91 46.29 -26.87
CA TRP A 250 -16.67 46.18 -26.11
C TRP A 250 -16.22 47.59 -25.75
N ALA A 251 -15.86 47.80 -24.48
CA ALA A 251 -15.09 48.94 -23.99
C ALA A 251 -14.00 48.39 -23.07
#